data_AF-A0A660HPA1-F1
#
_entry.id   AF-A0A660HPA1-F1
#
_cell.length_a   1.000
_cell.length_b   1.000
_cell.length_c   1.000
_cell.angle_alpha   90.00
_cell.angle_beta   90.00
_cell.angle_gamma   90.00
#
_symmetry.space_group_name_H-M   'P 1'
#
loop_
_entity.id
_entity.type
_entity.pdbx_description
1 polymer ?
#
loop_
_entity_poly.entity_id
_entity_poly.type
_entity_poly.pdbx_seq_one_letter_code
_entity_poly.pdbx_strand_id
1 'polypeptide(L)'
;MRTNQLLAFFVALLFTAVVIIGAFGTSWNTVSELPANPADQSNIEGIGVLTFTQYVAPFEVLSIVLLASLIGAIYMAKGEGKR
;
A
#
# COMPACT_ATOMS: atom_id res chain seq x y z
N MET A 1 21.32 -15.39 -22.30
CA MET A 1 20.18 -15.69 -21.41
C MET A 1 20.54 -15.70 -19.92
N ARG A 2 21.68 -16.26 -19.51
CA ARG A 2 22.09 -16.39 -18.08
C ARG A 2 22.49 -15.08 -17.37
N THR A 3 23.05 -14.10 -18.10
CA THR A 3 23.47 -12.80 -17.53
C THR A 3 22.29 -11.92 -17.10
N ASN A 4 21.20 -11.92 -17.88
CA ASN A 4 19.98 -11.14 -17.54
C ASN A 4 19.26 -11.72 -16.31
N GLN A 5 19.40 -13.02 -16.06
CA GLN A 5 18.83 -13.67 -14.87
C GLN A 5 19.52 -13.23 -13.59
N LEU A 6 20.86 -13.05 -13.62
CA LEU A 6 21.60 -12.51 -12.50
C LEU A 6 21.19 -11.06 -12.21
N LEU A 7 21.09 -10.23 -13.26
CA LEU A 7 20.66 -8.83 -13.11
C LEU A 7 19.23 -8.73 -12.59
N ALA A 8 18.30 -9.53 -13.13
CA ALA A 8 16.92 -9.61 -12.65
C ALA A 8 16.84 -10.09 -11.19
N PHE A 9 17.69 -11.05 -10.80
CA PHE A 9 17.77 -11.52 -9.42
C PHE A 9 18.24 -10.42 -8.46
N PHE A 10 19.29 -9.65 -8.83
CA PHE A 10 19.75 -8.53 -8.00
C PHE A 10 18.69 -7.43 -7.86
N VAL A 11 17.97 -7.11 -8.94
CA VAL A 11 16.87 -6.13 -8.89
C VAL A 11 15.74 -6.63 -7.98
N ALA A 12 15.34 -7.89 -8.12
CA ALA A 12 14.31 -8.49 -7.27
C ALA A 12 14.74 -8.52 -5.81
N LEU A 13 15.99 -8.92 -5.52
CA LEU A 13 16.55 -8.94 -4.17
C LEU A 13 16.54 -7.54 -3.54
N LEU A 14 16.99 -6.52 -4.28
CA LEU A 14 17.01 -5.14 -3.79
C LEU A 14 15.60 -4.61 -3.53
N PHE A 15 14.66 -4.88 -4.44
CA PHE A 15 13.26 -4.53 -4.26
C PHE A 15 12.67 -5.19 -3.00
N THR A 16 12.88 -6.50 -2.84
CA THR A 16 12.43 -7.24 -1.64
C THR A 16 13.06 -6.70 -0.36
N ALA A 17 14.36 -6.36 -0.38
CA ALA A 17 15.04 -5.79 0.78
C ALA A 17 14.44 -4.42 1.16
N VAL A 18 14.18 -3.54 0.19
CA VAL A 18 13.53 -2.24 0.44
C VAL A 18 12.13 -2.42 1.03
N VAL A 19 11.34 -3.35 0.50
CA VAL A 19 9.99 -3.66 1.03
C VAL A 19 10.06 -4.18 2.46
N ILE A 20 10.98 -5.10 2.76
CA ILE A 20 11.17 -5.64 4.12
C ILE A 20 11.59 -4.52 5.08
N ILE A 21 12.60 -3.72 4.71
CA ILE A 21 13.06 -2.61 5.55
C ILE A 21 11.94 -1.60 5.78
N GLY A 22 11.15 -1.24 4.76
CA GLY A 22 10.02 -0.34 4.91
C GLY A 22 8.92 -0.90 5.81
N ALA A 23 8.56 -2.18 5.63
CA ALA A 23 7.52 -2.83 6.41
C ALA A 23 7.86 -2.97 7.90
N PHE A 24 9.11 -3.35 8.22
CA PHE A 24 9.55 -3.59 9.60
C PHE A 24 10.19 -2.36 10.26
N GLY A 25 10.63 -1.37 9.49
CA GLY A 25 11.18 -0.10 9.98
C GLY A 25 10.12 0.95 10.29
N THR A 26 8.86 0.72 9.91
CA THR A 26 7.76 1.63 10.22
C THR A 26 7.30 1.42 11.66
N SER A 27 7.40 2.46 12.50
CA SER A 27 6.85 2.46 13.86
C SER A 27 5.33 2.60 13.80
N TRP A 28 4.62 1.56 14.25
CA TRP A 28 3.16 1.55 14.36
C TRP A 28 2.73 2.26 15.65
N ASN A 29 2.78 3.59 15.65
CA ASN A 29 2.41 4.40 16.83
C ASN A 29 0.93 4.17 17.17
N THR A 30 0.64 4.05 18.48
CA THR A 30 -0.74 3.86 18.95
C THR A 30 -1.49 5.20 18.95
N VAL A 31 -2.81 5.16 18.77
CA VAL A 31 -3.69 6.34 18.58
C VAL A 31 -3.55 7.37 19.72
N SER A 32 -3.13 6.93 20.91
CA SER A 32 -2.84 7.78 22.07
C SER A 32 -1.69 8.77 21.89
N GLU A 33 -0.85 8.60 20.86
CA GLU A 33 0.32 9.45 20.59
C GLU A 33 0.07 10.52 19.53
N LEU A 34 -1.13 10.55 18.93
CA LEU A 34 -1.48 11.52 17.91
C LEU A 34 -1.80 12.87 18.55
N PRO A 35 -1.13 13.98 18.16
CA PRO A 35 -1.46 15.30 18.66
C PRO A 35 -2.88 15.68 18.23
N ALA A 36 -3.83 15.60 19.15
CA ALA A 36 -5.16 16.16 18.93
C ALA A 36 -5.06 17.66 19.19
N ASN A 37 -5.12 18.48 18.14
CA ASN A 37 -5.29 19.92 18.29
C ASN A 37 -6.80 20.22 18.46
N PRO A 38 -7.30 20.56 19.66
CA PRO A 38 -8.72 20.79 19.87
C PRO A 38 -9.25 22.03 19.14
N ALA A 39 -8.34 22.93 18.72
CA ALA A 39 -8.66 24.17 18.03
C ALA A 39 -8.82 23.99 16.51
N ASP A 40 -8.36 22.88 15.95
CA ASP A 40 -8.49 22.56 14.53
C ASP A 40 -9.41 21.35 14.35
N GLN A 41 -10.71 21.63 14.18
CA GLN A 41 -11.73 20.59 14.02
C GLN A 41 -11.56 19.79 12.72
N SER A 42 -10.81 20.30 11.74
CA SER A 42 -10.66 19.71 10.41
C SER A 42 -9.21 19.28 10.16
N ASN A 43 -8.83 18.09 10.66
CA ASN A 43 -7.49 17.52 10.50
C ASN A 43 -7.25 16.82 9.14
N ILE A 44 -7.81 17.35 8.04
CA ILE A 44 -7.71 16.72 6.72
C ILE A 44 -6.27 16.77 6.19
N GLU A 45 -5.57 17.90 6.39
CA GLU A 45 -4.17 18.07 5.99
C GLU A 45 -3.27 17.05 6.70
N GLY A 46 -3.41 16.92 8.02
CA GLY A 46 -2.62 15.97 8.81
C GLY A 46 -2.86 14.52 8.38
N ILE A 47 -4.10 14.15 8.09
CA ILE A 47 -4.42 12.81 7.54
C ILE A 47 -3.74 12.61 6.18
N GLY A 48 -3.78 13.60 5.29
CA GLY A 48 -3.13 13.55 3.99
C GLY A 48 -1.62 13.33 4.12
N VAL A 49 -0.96 14.15 4.95
CA VAL A 49 0.49 14.03 5.20
C VAL A 49 0.84 12.65 5.75
N LEU A 50 0.14 12.17 6.79
CA LEU A 50 0.40 10.87 7.39
C LEU A 50 0.17 9.71 6.40
N THR A 51 -0.87 9.79 5.57
CA THR A 51 -1.20 8.76 4.57
C THR A 51 -0.09 8.58 3.55
N PHE A 52 0.47 9.69 3.04
CA PHE A 52 1.50 9.67 1.99
C PHE A 52 2.94 9.62 2.50
N THR A 53 3.17 9.64 3.82
CA THR A 53 4.52 9.56 4.41
C THR A 53 4.69 8.32 5.27
N GLN A 54 3.97 8.24 6.39
CA GLN A 54 4.11 7.14 7.35
C GLN A 54 3.30 5.91 6.96
N TYR A 55 2.11 6.10 6.37
CA TYR A 55 1.17 5.02 6.05
C TYR A 55 1.13 4.68 4.55
N VAL A 56 2.22 4.94 3.82
CA VAL A 56 2.30 4.64 2.38
C VAL A 56 2.14 3.15 2.09
N ALA A 57 2.81 2.27 2.85
CA ALA A 57 2.72 0.83 2.64
C ALA A 57 1.29 0.28 2.82
N PRO A 58 0.55 0.57 3.91
CA PRO A 58 -0.85 0.14 4.02
C PRO A 58 -1.76 0.81 2.97
N PHE A 59 -1.50 2.04 2.55
CA PHE A 59 -2.24 2.69 1.45
C PHE A 59 -2.09 1.95 0.12
N GLU A 60 -0.88 1.50 -0.21
CA GLU A 60 -0.62 0.70 -1.42
C GLU A 60 -1.34 -0.67 -1.37
N VAL A 61 -1.30 -1.35 -0.21
CA VAL A 61 -2.02 -2.62 -0.02
C VAL A 61 -3.52 -2.41 -0.21
N LEU A 62 -4.09 -1.35 0.37
CA LEU A 62 -5.50 -1.01 0.18
C LEU A 62 -5.83 -0.76 -1.30
N SER A 63 -4.95 -0.05 -2.02
CA SER A 63 -5.14 0.23 -3.45
C SER A 63 -5.21 -1.05 -4.30
N ILE A 64 -4.35 -2.02 -4.02
CA ILE A 64 -4.39 -3.35 -4.68
C ILE A 64 -5.67 -4.11 -4.30
N VAL A 65 -6.10 -4.06 -3.05
CA VAL A 65 -7.35 -4.68 -2.59
C VAL A 65 -8.54 -4.09 -3.33
N LEU A 66 -8.60 -2.75 -3.48
CA LEU A 66 -9.67 -2.07 -4.21
C LEU A 66 -9.65 -2.43 -5.70
N LEU A 67 -8.47 -2.50 -6.32
CA LEU A 67 -8.31 -2.96 -7.70
C LEU A 67 -8.80 -4.41 -7.87
N ALA A 68 -8.38 -5.31 -7.00
CA ALA A 68 -8.81 -6.71 -7.03
C ALA A 68 -10.33 -6.83 -6.82
N SER A 69 -10.89 -6.04 -5.91
CA SER A 69 -12.34 -5.95 -5.68
C SER A 69 -13.09 -5.49 -6.94
N LEU A 70 -12.58 -4.46 -7.63
CA LEU A 70 -13.18 -3.97 -8.87
C LEU A 70 -13.15 -5.04 -9.97
N ILE A 71 -12.01 -5.73 -10.13
CA ILE A 71 -11.88 -6.85 -11.07
C ILE A 71 -12.89 -7.95 -10.73
N GLY A 72 -13.00 -8.33 -9.45
CA GLY A 72 -13.98 -9.32 -8.98
C GLY A 72 -15.42 -8.89 -9.24
N ALA A 73 -15.74 -7.62 -9.00
CA ALA A 73 -17.06 -7.06 -9.27
C ALA A 73 -17.40 -7.12 -10.77
N ILE A 74 -16.47 -6.73 -11.65
CA ILE A 74 -16.65 -6.81 -13.11
C ILE A 74 -16.82 -8.26 -13.55
N TYR A 75 -16.03 -9.19 -13.01
CA TYR A 75 -16.14 -10.60 -13.33
C TYR A 75 -17.52 -11.17 -12.97
N MET A 76 -18.03 -10.84 -11.78
CA MET A 76 -19.38 -11.25 -11.36
C MET A 76 -20.46 -10.60 -12.23
N ALA A 77 -20.31 -9.31 -12.56
CA ALA A 77 -21.27 -8.57 -13.37
C ALA A 77 -21.32 -9.05 -14.83
N LYS A 78 -20.19 -9.53 -15.38
CA LYS A 78 -20.11 -10.07 -16.75
C LYS A 78 -21.08 -11.24 -16.95
N GLY A 79 -21.36 -12.01 -15.90
CA GLY A 79 -22.14 -13.24 -15.98
C GLY A 79 -21.44 -14.34 -16.79
N GLU A 80 -21.95 -15.57 -16.68
CA GLU A 80 -21.55 -16.65 -17.58
C GLU A 80 -22.15 -16.35 -18.95
N GLY A 81 -21.31 -16.16 -19.97
CA GLY A 81 -21.77 -16.17 -21.35
C GLY A 81 -22.30 -17.55 -21.69
N LYS A 82 -23.56 -17.81 -21.33
CA LYS A 82 -24.30 -18.98 -21.80
C LYS A 82 -24.32 -18.89 -23.34
N ARG A 83 -23.87 -19.97 -23.96
CA ARG A 83 -24.15 -20.29 -25.35
C ARG A 83 -25.65 -20.21 -25.61
#